data_AF-A0A255HTZ0-F1
#
_entry.id   AF-A0A255HTZ0-F1
#
_cell.length_a   1.000
_cell.length_b   1.000
_cell.length_c   1.000
_cell.angle_alpha   90.00
_cell.angle_beta   90.00
_cell.angle_gamma   90.00
#
_symmetry.space_group_name_H-M   'P 1'
#
loop_
_entity.id
_entity.type
_entity.pdbx_description
1 polymer ?
#
loop_
_entity_poly.entity_id
_entity_poly.type
_entity_poly.pdbx_seq_one_letter_code
_entity_poly.pdbx_strand_id
1 'polypeptide(L)'
;MKPQMARHIIPKIILTVLLTGCASAPPAAQRVEIPVFTPCVKAVPQHPDYEFDKLPATAIDGEVILALARDWLRGRKYEGALAALVEGCR
;
A
#
# COMPACT_ATOMS: atom_id res chain seq x y z
N MET A 1 30.57 -13.65 -65.86
CA MET A 1 31.26 -12.94 -64.75
C MET A 1 30.25 -12.25 -63.83
N LYS A 2 29.44 -13.00 -63.05
CA LYS A 2 28.37 -12.44 -62.19
C LYS A 2 28.16 -13.08 -60.79
N PRO A 3 28.70 -14.26 -60.42
CA PRO A 3 28.37 -14.88 -59.12
C PRO A 3 29.22 -14.34 -57.95
N GLN A 4 30.37 -13.71 -58.22
CA GLN A 4 31.28 -13.24 -57.17
C GLN A 4 30.77 -11.99 -56.43
N MET A 5 30.10 -11.06 -57.12
CA MET A 5 29.52 -9.88 -56.47
C MET A 5 28.37 -10.26 -55.51
N ALA A 6 27.51 -11.21 -55.91
CA ALA A 6 26.40 -11.67 -55.08
C ALA A 6 26.87 -12.30 -53.75
N ARG A 7 28.01 -13.01 -53.77
CA ARG A 7 28.56 -13.72 -52.61
C ARG A 7 29.05 -12.79 -51.49
N HIS A 8 29.41 -11.54 -51.82
CA HIS A 8 29.86 -10.54 -50.83
C HIS A 8 28.79 -9.51 -50.45
N ILE A 9 27.76 -9.32 -51.28
CA ILE A 9 26.69 -8.33 -51.05
C ILE A 9 25.64 -8.88 -50.07
N ILE A 10 25.24 -10.15 -50.20
CA ILE A 10 24.24 -10.78 -49.32
C ILE A 10 24.60 -10.72 -47.83
N PRO A 11 25.82 -11.10 -47.38
CA PRO A 11 26.15 -11.05 -45.95
C PRO A 11 26.22 -9.62 -45.41
N LYS A 12 26.61 -8.64 -46.24
CA LYS A 12 26.62 -7.22 -45.85
C LYS A 12 25.21 -6.69 -45.65
N ILE A 13 24.28 -7.03 -46.55
CA ILE A 13 22.87 -6.63 -46.43
C ILE A 13 22.26 -7.23 -45.16
N ILE A 14 22.48 -8.52 -44.91
CA ILE A 14 22.00 -9.20 -43.71
C ILE A 14 22.54 -8.50 -42.45
N LEU A 15 23.84 -8.25 -42.39
CA LEU A 15 24.45 -7.57 -41.24
C LEU A 15 23.86 -6.17 -41.02
N THR A 16 23.68 -5.37 -42.08
CA THR A 16 23.07 -4.05 -41.96
C THR A 16 21.61 -4.10 -41.52
N VAL A 17 20.84 -5.11 -41.93
CA VAL A 17 19.44 -5.30 -41.50
C VAL A 17 19.35 -5.72 -40.04
N LEU A 18 20.29 -6.52 -39.52
CA LEU A 18 20.32 -6.85 -38.09
C LEU A 18 20.68 -5.66 -37.20
N LEU A 19 21.54 -4.74 -37.68
CA LEU A 19 22.01 -3.59 -36.91
C LEU A 19 20.98 -2.46 -36.75
N THR A 20 19.98 -2.36 -37.63
CA THR A 20 18.96 -1.29 -37.57
C THR A 20 18.01 -1.45 -36.37
N GLY A 21 17.83 -2.67 -35.84
CA GLY A 21 17.03 -2.90 -34.64
C GLY A 21 17.62 -2.27 -33.37
N CYS A 22 18.95 -2.23 -33.26
CA CYS A 22 19.67 -1.64 -32.12
C CYS A 22 19.69 -0.11 -32.11
N ALA A 23 19.40 0.54 -33.24
CA ALA A 23 19.31 2.00 -33.34
C ALA A 23 17.91 2.54 -33.01
N SER A 24 16.95 1.67 -32.67
CA SER A 24 15.59 2.10 -32.34
C SER A 24 15.55 2.85 -31.00
N ALA A 25 14.85 4.00 -30.99
CA ALA A 25 14.66 4.78 -29.78
C ALA A 25 13.88 3.96 -28.74
N PRO A 26 14.20 4.08 -27.44
CA PRO A 26 13.43 3.42 -26.40
C PRO A 26 11.95 3.84 -26.50
N PRO A 27 11.01 2.92 -26.23
CA PRO A 27 9.60 3.29 -26.14
C PRO A 27 9.39 4.38 -25.10
N ALA A 28 8.42 5.26 -25.36
CA ALA A 28 8.08 6.33 -24.43
C ALA A 28 7.64 5.77 -23.06
N ALA A 29 7.92 6.51 -22.00
CA ALA A 29 7.48 6.16 -20.65
C ALA A 29 5.96 5.98 -20.62
N GLN A 30 5.51 4.81 -20.15
CA GLN A 30 4.09 4.49 -20.04
C GLN A 30 3.63 4.72 -18.61
N ARG A 31 2.56 5.49 -18.45
CA ARG A 31 1.86 5.61 -17.16
C ARG A 31 1.01 4.37 -16.96
N VAL A 32 1.27 3.65 -15.88
CA VAL A 32 0.50 2.47 -15.48
C VAL A 32 -0.25 2.82 -14.20
N GLU A 33 -1.57 2.73 -14.22
CA GLU A 33 -2.41 2.93 -13.03
C GLU A 33 -2.64 1.57 -12.37
N ILE A 34 -2.04 1.40 -11.19
CA ILE A 34 -2.16 0.18 -10.40
C ILE A 34 -3.26 0.41 -9.36
N PRO A 35 -4.33 -0.41 -9.34
CA PRO A 35 -5.34 -0.30 -8.30
C PRO A 35 -4.72 -0.66 -6.96
N VAL A 36 -4.68 0.31 -6.05
CA VAL A 36 -4.25 0.10 -4.66
C VAL A 36 -5.49 0.09 -3.79
N PHE A 37 -5.62 -0.94 -2.95
CA PHE A 37 -6.67 -0.97 -1.95
C PHE A 37 -6.53 0.24 -1.02
N THR A 38 -7.55 1.08 -0.95
CA THR A 38 -7.61 2.16 0.02
C THR A 38 -8.56 1.76 1.15
N PRO A 39 -8.15 1.83 2.43
CA PRO A 39 -9.05 1.56 3.53
C PRO A 39 -10.23 2.54 3.48
N CYS A 40 -11.43 2.04 3.75
CA CYS A 40 -12.63 2.86 3.81
C CYS A 40 -12.55 3.85 4.98
N VAL A 41 -12.13 3.37 6.16
CA VAL A 41 -11.92 4.22 7.34
C VAL A 41 -10.71 5.14 7.10
N LYS A 42 -10.95 6.44 7.04
CA LYS A 42 -9.91 7.46 6.79
C LYS A 42 -9.27 8.00 8.06
N ALA A 43 -10.03 8.03 9.15
CA ALA A 43 -9.58 8.52 10.44
C ALA A 43 -10.15 7.63 11.54
N VAL A 44 -9.29 7.17 12.43
CA VAL A 44 -9.68 6.41 13.62
C VAL A 44 -9.80 7.39 14.78
N PRO A 45 -10.83 7.31 15.62
CA PRO A 45 -10.94 8.14 16.81
C PRO A 45 -9.74 7.91 17.72
N GLN A 46 -9.27 8.96 18.39
CA GLN A 46 -8.16 8.82 19.31
C GLN A 46 -8.56 7.88 20.46
N HIS A 47 -7.70 6.90 20.75
CA HIS A 47 -7.88 6.04 21.92
C HIS A 47 -7.90 6.91 23.19
N PRO A 48 -8.89 6.76 24.07
CA PRO A 48 -8.95 7.57 25.26
C PRO A 48 -7.81 7.22 26.23
N ASP A 49 -7.33 8.22 26.96
CA ASP A 49 -6.32 8.04 28.00
C ASP A 49 -7.01 7.50 29.28
N TYR A 50 -7.15 6.17 29.38
CA TYR A 50 -7.85 5.51 30.48
C TYR A 50 -7.03 5.55 31.78
N GLU A 51 -7.71 5.67 32.92
CA GLU A 51 -7.09 5.47 34.23
C GLU A 51 -6.67 4.01 34.43
N PHE A 52 -7.47 3.08 33.90
CA PHE A 52 -7.20 1.64 33.97
C PHE A 52 -5.82 1.30 33.37
N ASP A 53 -5.48 1.89 32.21
CA ASP A 53 -4.22 1.61 31.50
C ASP A 53 -2.97 2.07 32.27
N LYS A 54 -3.14 2.92 33.27
CA LYS A 54 -2.06 3.48 34.09
C LYS A 54 -1.82 2.68 35.36
N LEU A 55 -2.68 1.71 35.68
CA LEU A 55 -2.54 0.91 36.88
C LEU A 55 -1.34 -0.03 36.77
N PRO A 56 -0.55 -0.19 37.85
CA PRO A 56 0.49 -1.21 37.88
C PRO A 56 -0.15 -2.59 37.86
N ALA A 57 0.57 -3.59 37.35
CA ALA A 57 0.12 -4.98 37.37
C ALA A 57 -0.09 -5.55 38.80
N THR A 58 0.40 -4.84 39.82
CA THR A 58 0.26 -5.17 41.25
C THR A 58 -0.89 -4.41 41.93
N ALA A 59 -1.71 -3.66 41.18
CA ALA A 59 -2.86 -2.94 41.72
C ALA A 59 -3.83 -3.93 42.37
N ILE A 60 -4.43 -3.55 43.50
CA ILE A 60 -5.44 -4.38 44.16
C ILE A 60 -6.77 -4.30 43.42
N ASP A 61 -7.57 -5.36 43.48
CA ASP A 61 -8.83 -5.46 42.73
C ASP A 61 -9.74 -4.25 42.90
N GLY A 62 -9.80 -3.67 44.11
CA GLY A 62 -10.61 -2.48 44.38
C GLY A 62 -10.19 -1.26 43.55
N GLU A 63 -8.89 -1.05 43.36
CA GLU A 63 -8.37 0.06 42.54
C GLU A 63 -8.68 -0.17 41.05
N VAL A 64 -8.55 -1.43 40.61
CA VAL A 64 -8.88 -1.86 39.25
C VAL A 64 -10.35 -1.59 38.92
N ILE A 65 -11.25 -2.01 39.80
CA ILE A 65 -12.69 -1.82 39.62
C ILE A 65 -13.06 -0.33 39.61
N LEU A 66 -12.45 0.48 40.48
CA LEU A 66 -12.72 1.92 40.53
C LEU A 66 -12.22 2.64 39.28
N ALA A 67 -11.04 2.31 38.76
CA ALA A 67 -10.53 2.87 37.52
C ALA A 67 -11.45 2.51 36.33
N LEU A 68 -11.86 1.24 36.24
CA LEU A 68 -12.79 0.79 35.21
C LEU A 68 -14.14 1.52 35.28
N ALA A 69 -14.66 1.74 36.48
CA ALA A 69 -15.92 2.46 36.67
C ALA A 69 -15.84 3.92 36.19
N ARG A 70 -14.70 4.59 36.41
CA ARG A 70 -14.47 5.97 35.92
C ARG A 70 -14.34 6.02 34.41
N ASP A 71 -13.65 5.04 33.83
CA ASP A 71 -13.43 4.97 32.38
C ASP A 71 -14.67 4.52 31.59
N TRP A 72 -15.64 3.88 32.27
CA TRP A 72 -16.82 3.25 31.65
C TRP A 72 -17.50 4.11 30.58
N LEU A 73 -17.92 5.33 30.93
CA LEU A 73 -18.63 6.20 29.99
C LEU A 73 -17.75 6.65 28.82
N ARG A 74 -16.45 6.81 29.05
CA ARG A 74 -15.48 7.20 28.01
C ARG A 74 -15.28 6.05 27.03
N GLY A 75 -15.15 4.82 27.54
CA GLY A 75 -15.07 3.60 26.74
C GLY A 75 -16.30 3.41 25.86
N ARG A 76 -17.50 3.51 26.44
CA ARG A 76 -18.77 3.35 25.69
C ARG A 76 -18.91 4.36 24.55
N LYS A 77 -18.48 5.61 24.75
CA LYS A 77 -18.50 6.63 23.69
C LYS A 77 -17.49 6.32 22.59
N TYR A 78 -16.27 5.91 22.95
CA TYR A 78 -15.23 5.53 22.00
C TYR A 78 -15.66 4.32 21.16
N GLU A 79 -16.16 3.26 21.78
CA GLU A 79 -16.66 2.07 21.10
C GLU A 79 -17.82 2.40 20.15
N GLY A 80 -18.75 3.26 20.57
CA GLY A 80 -19.85 3.71 19.73
C GLY A 80 -19.37 4.48 18.49
N ALA A 81 -18.38 5.36 18.64
CA ALA A 81 -17.78 6.08 17.51
C ALA A 81 -17.03 5.14 16.56
N LEU A 82 -16.30 4.17 17.10
CA LEU A 82 -15.59 3.17 16.31
C LEU A 82 -16.57 2.28 15.53
N ALA A 83 -17.64 1.82 16.17
CA ALA A 83 -18.68 1.02 15.54
C ALA A 83 -19.37 1.80 14.40
N ALA A 84 -19.68 3.08 14.61
CA ALA A 84 -20.28 3.93 13.58
C ALA A 84 -19.38 4.09 12.34
N LEU A 85 -18.05 4.17 12.53
CA LEU A 85 -17.10 4.23 11.41
C LEU A 85 -17.03 2.93 10.63
N VAL A 86 -17.07 1.79 11.32
CA VAL A 86 -17.06 0.46 10.68
C VAL A 86 -18.36 0.23 9.91
N GLU A 87 -19.51 0.55 10.51
CA GLU A 87 -20.80 0.44 9.83
C GLU A 87 -20.92 1.38 8.63
N GLY A 88 -20.34 2.59 8.69
CA GLY A 88 -20.28 3.49 7.54
C GLY A 88 -19.44 2.97 6.36
N CYS A 89 -18.69 1.89 6.56
CA CYS A 89 -17.83 1.26 5.57
C CYS A 89 -18.39 -0.05 4.98
N ARG A 90 -19.53 -0.51 5.49
CA ARG A 90 -20.25 -1.68 4.99
C ARG A 90 -21.24 -1.28 3.89
#